data_AF-A0A9N8HP99-F1
#
_entry.id   AF-A0A9N8HP99-F1
#
_cell.length_a   1.000
_cell.length_b   1.000
_cell.length_c   1.000
_cell.angle_alpha   90.00
_cell.angle_beta   90.00
_cell.angle_gamma   90.00
#
_symmetry.space_group_name_H-M   'P 1'
#
loop_
_entity.id
_entity.type
_entity.pdbx_description
1 polymer ?
#
loop_
_entity_poly.entity_id
_entity_poly.type
_entity_poly.pdbx_seq_one_letter_code
_entity_poly.pdbx_strand_id
1 'polypeptide(L)'
;MDFSMEEHNQTCAICLESLLKNGTSGETSSSSQTKIGAVVPCGHVFHHACYRKWHSAQERRRRRDSANNNNNSHSNNDDNKCKCPMCNVPCNDFVKLFMGSESSSSHSRRTSASSAATTNEGDDESLRLQSSRKSLDRVKDKLNRYKKENRTLEKKLQDERKLMESTLERTVERHSKEKRSFQRKHQRLEEQVKEKDAALASTAQELQALKEELESDRIKWKKHAKRLEQKLVQEMEGNTEEHLAQVREWGRRKATLKKDVVLARAETKAMQQEIDRTVELQVAERRQWEQKEKQWKQELEKAQQEKAKADARVAKAVQGISQMRAFHEIRKEHVAKLEQEKAQLAQQLQELQPKAELDEEVLLFGS
;
A
#
# COMPACT_ATOMS: atom_id res chain seq x y z
N MET A 1 17.26 -3.32 -14.22
CA MET A 1 16.09 -3.81 -14.96
C MET A 1 16.18 -3.18 -16.32
N ASP A 2 16.72 -3.92 -17.28
CA ASP A 2 16.71 -3.53 -18.68
C ASP A 2 15.29 -3.73 -19.20
N PHE A 3 14.55 -2.63 -19.37
CA PHE A 3 13.30 -2.66 -20.11
C PHE A 3 13.66 -2.73 -21.59
N SER A 4 13.73 -3.96 -22.13
CA SER A 4 13.69 -4.17 -23.57
C SER A 4 12.35 -3.61 -24.07
N MET A 5 12.36 -2.39 -24.63
CA MET A 5 11.24 -1.82 -25.36
C MET A 5 11.11 -2.59 -26.68
N GLU A 6 10.58 -3.82 -26.62
CA GLU A 6 10.12 -4.54 -27.81
C GLU A 6 9.08 -3.66 -28.50
N GLU A 7 9.45 -3.12 -29.68
CA GLU A 7 8.74 -2.55 -30.85
C GLU A 7 7.27 -2.07 -30.80
N HIS A 8 6.60 -2.10 -29.66
CA HIS A 8 5.22 -1.69 -29.50
C HIS A 8 5.14 -0.17 -29.40
N ASN A 9 4.87 0.43 -30.56
CA ASN A 9 4.31 1.76 -30.76
C ASN A 9 5.18 2.92 -30.26
N GLN A 10 6.25 3.22 -31.00
CA GLN A 10 7.01 4.48 -30.88
C GLN A 10 6.22 5.73 -31.31
N THR A 11 4.89 5.69 -31.30
CA THR A 11 3.99 6.79 -31.66
C THR A 11 3.13 7.19 -30.46
N CYS A 12 2.99 8.48 -30.21
CA CYS A 12 2.11 8.96 -29.14
C CYS A 12 0.66 8.69 -29.50
N ALA A 13 -0.05 7.88 -28.72
CA ALA A 13 -1.44 7.54 -29.06
C ALA A 13 -2.46 8.70 -28.97
N ILE A 14 -2.03 9.89 -28.54
CA ILE A 14 -2.90 11.08 -28.47
C ILE A 14 -2.81 11.90 -29.76
N CYS A 15 -1.59 12.12 -30.30
CA CYS A 15 -1.38 12.90 -31.53
C CYS A 15 -0.94 12.05 -32.74
N LEU A 16 -0.69 10.75 -32.53
CA LEU A 16 -0.20 9.78 -33.51
C LEU A 16 1.21 10.07 -34.08
N GLU A 17 1.89 11.09 -33.59
CA GLU A 17 3.26 11.42 -34.01
C GLU A 17 4.30 10.52 -33.34
N SER A 18 5.44 10.29 -34.01
CA SER A 18 6.55 9.55 -33.44
C SER A 18 7.09 10.22 -32.15
N LEU A 19 7.33 9.41 -31.12
CA LEU A 19 7.90 9.82 -29.83
C LEU A 19 9.40 10.14 -29.94
N LEU A 20 10.08 9.63 -30.97
CA LEU A 20 11.53 9.74 -31.17
C LEU A 20 11.93 10.68 -32.30
N LYS A 21 11.04 11.57 -32.77
CA LYS A 21 11.32 12.47 -33.89
C LYS A 21 12.31 13.58 -33.51
N ASN A 22 13.56 13.21 -33.26
CA ASN A 22 14.71 14.09 -33.16
C ASN A 22 15.46 14.06 -34.50
N GLY A 23 15.19 15.07 -35.33
CA GLY A 23 16.23 15.76 -36.10
C GLY A 23 17.04 15.02 -37.16
N THR A 24 16.43 14.31 -38.12
CA THR A 24 17.14 13.87 -39.35
C THR A 24 16.65 14.48 -40.66
N SER A 25 15.57 15.25 -40.67
CA SER A 25 15.26 16.13 -41.82
C SER A 25 15.64 17.56 -41.45
N GLY A 26 16.83 17.95 -41.88
CA GLY A 26 17.38 19.28 -41.68
C GLY A 26 16.55 20.33 -42.40
N GLU A 27 15.65 20.99 -41.67
CA GLU A 27 15.17 22.32 -42.01
C GLU A 27 15.02 23.11 -40.71
N THR A 28 15.80 24.18 -40.67
CA THR A 28 15.96 25.14 -39.58
C THR A 28 14.61 25.68 -39.12
N SER A 29 14.16 25.26 -37.93
CA SER A 29 13.13 25.97 -37.18
C SER A 29 13.48 25.93 -35.70
N SER A 30 13.81 27.10 -35.20
CA SER A 30 14.32 27.41 -33.86
C SER A 30 13.38 26.97 -32.73
N SER A 31 14.00 26.46 -31.67
CA SER A 31 13.57 26.48 -30.27
C SER A 31 12.25 25.79 -29.91
N SER A 32 12.30 24.47 -29.73
CA SER A 32 11.98 23.85 -28.44
C SER A 32 12.20 22.34 -28.55
N GLN A 33 13.17 21.82 -27.82
CA GLN A 33 13.29 20.37 -27.65
C GLN A 33 11.99 19.85 -27.06
N THR A 34 11.19 19.15 -27.88
CA THR A 34 9.96 18.50 -27.45
C THR A 34 10.31 17.47 -26.40
N LYS A 35 10.03 17.78 -25.14
CA LYS A 35 10.25 16.90 -23.97
C LYS A 35 9.60 15.54 -24.22
N ILE A 36 10.41 14.51 -24.41
CA ILE A 36 9.95 13.15 -24.71
C ILE A 36 9.42 12.49 -23.43
N GLY A 37 8.18 12.01 -23.50
CA GLY A 37 7.66 10.95 -22.61
C GLY A 37 7.08 11.40 -21.26
N ALA A 38 5.76 11.35 -21.12
CA ALA A 38 5.13 10.99 -19.85
C ALA A 38 4.89 9.47 -19.87
N VAL A 39 5.40 8.74 -18.88
CA VAL A 39 5.07 7.32 -18.67
C VAL A 39 3.98 7.23 -17.61
N VAL A 40 2.91 6.51 -17.96
CA VAL A 40 1.89 6.10 -17.00
C VAL A 40 2.29 4.76 -16.36
N PRO A 41 1.82 4.44 -15.14
CA PRO A 41 2.18 3.19 -14.45
C PRO A 41 1.94 1.90 -15.26
N CYS A 42 1.04 1.94 -16.24
CA CYS A 42 0.77 0.83 -17.16
C CYS A 42 1.73 0.73 -18.37
N GLY A 43 2.81 1.53 -18.40
CA GLY A 43 3.88 1.42 -19.41
C GLY A 43 3.66 2.17 -20.71
N HIS A 44 2.48 2.76 -20.96
CA HIS A 44 2.24 3.55 -22.17
C HIS A 44 2.99 4.89 -22.14
N VAL A 45 3.47 5.34 -23.30
CA VAL A 45 4.27 6.56 -23.44
C VAL A 45 3.56 7.58 -24.32
N PHE A 46 3.56 8.84 -23.89
CA PHE A 46 2.95 9.96 -24.62
C PHE A 46 3.89 11.16 -24.67
N HIS A 47 3.75 12.05 -25.66
CA HIS A 47 4.36 13.38 -25.54
C HIS A 47 3.78 14.08 -24.32
N HIS A 48 4.64 14.69 -23.52
CA HIS A 48 4.23 15.36 -22.29
C HIS A 48 3.18 16.46 -22.53
N ALA A 49 3.29 17.19 -23.65
CA ALA A 49 2.30 18.20 -24.03
C ALA A 49 0.94 17.58 -24.37
N CYS A 50 0.92 16.47 -25.11
CA CYS A 50 -0.29 15.75 -25.50
C CYS A 50 -1.02 15.18 -24.28
N TYR A 51 -0.27 14.52 -23.38
CA TYR A 51 -0.83 14.00 -22.14
C TYR A 51 -1.38 15.10 -21.23
N ARG A 52 -0.64 16.22 -21.07
CA ARG A 52 -1.12 17.37 -20.28
C ARG A 52 -2.44 17.92 -20.83
N LYS A 53 -2.54 18.12 -22.15
CA LYS A 53 -3.77 18.59 -22.80
C LYS A 53 -4.93 17.62 -22.55
N TRP A 54 -4.69 16.32 -22.74
CA TRP A 54 -5.66 15.27 -22.51
C TRP A 54 -6.14 15.22 -21.04
N HIS A 55 -5.20 15.25 -20.09
CA HIS A 55 -5.48 15.25 -18.66
C HIS A 55 -6.30 16.48 -18.24
N SER A 56 -5.93 17.68 -18.73
CA SER A 56 -6.72 18.89 -18.49
C SER A 56 -8.11 18.87 -19.13
N ALA A 57 -8.31 18.10 -20.21
CA ALA A 57 -9.64 17.91 -20.81
C ALA A 57 -10.49 16.93 -20.00
N GLN A 58 -9.90 15.83 -19.49
CA GLN A 58 -10.54 14.89 -18.57
C GLN A 58 -10.98 15.55 -17.27
N GLU A 59 -10.10 16.34 -16.64
CA GLU A 59 -10.42 17.09 -15.42
C GLU A 59 -11.60 18.05 -15.63
N ARG A 60 -11.66 18.72 -16.79
CA ARG A 60 -12.79 19.60 -17.14
C ARG A 60 -14.10 18.83 -17.33
N ARG A 61 -14.07 17.64 -17.92
CA ARG A 61 -15.26 16.77 -18.04
C ARG A 61 -15.74 16.32 -16.66
N ARG A 62 -14.84 15.86 -15.80
CA ARG A 62 -15.18 15.46 -14.42
C ARG A 62 -15.84 16.57 -13.63
N ARG A 63 -15.29 17.79 -13.67
CA ARG A 63 -15.90 18.93 -12.99
C ARG A 63 -17.30 19.23 -13.50
N ARG A 64 -17.55 19.07 -14.81
CA ARG A 64 -18.88 19.24 -15.39
C ARG A 64 -19.83 18.13 -14.94
N ASP A 65 -19.38 16.88 -14.96
CA ASP A 65 -20.20 15.72 -14.58
C ASP A 65 -20.52 15.73 -13.07
N SER A 66 -19.55 16.09 -12.22
CA SER A 66 -19.76 16.29 -10.78
C SER A 66 -20.71 17.44 -10.47
N ALA A 67 -20.63 18.56 -11.20
CA ALA A 67 -21.56 19.69 -11.03
C ALA A 67 -23.01 19.31 -11.41
N ASN A 68 -23.18 18.36 -12.34
CA ASN A 68 -24.50 17.92 -12.80
C ASN A 68 -25.11 16.81 -11.94
N ASN A 69 -24.33 16.13 -11.09
CA ASN A 69 -24.76 14.93 -10.37
C ASN A 69 -25.01 15.15 -8.86
N ASN A 70 -25.46 16.35 -8.49
CA ASN A 70 -25.48 16.84 -7.10
C ASN A 70 -26.53 16.19 -6.17
N ASN A 71 -27.21 15.11 -6.59
CA ASN A 71 -28.33 14.51 -5.84
C ASN A 71 -28.19 13.03 -5.48
N ASN A 72 -27.03 12.37 -5.68
CA ASN A 72 -26.89 10.97 -5.23
C ASN A 72 -25.45 10.63 -4.79
N SER A 73 -25.21 10.80 -3.48
CA SER A 73 -23.89 10.81 -2.85
C SER A 73 -23.43 9.42 -2.37
N HIS A 74 -23.23 8.47 -3.29
CA HIS A 74 -22.57 7.17 -2.99
C HIS A 74 -21.60 6.74 -4.11
N SER A 75 -20.79 7.65 -4.66
CA SER A 75 -19.75 7.28 -5.63
C SER A 75 -18.47 6.82 -4.91
N ASN A 76 -18.08 5.57 -5.15
CA ASN A 76 -16.80 5.03 -4.70
C ASN A 76 -15.64 5.91 -5.21
N ASN A 77 -14.72 6.27 -4.32
CA ASN A 77 -13.63 7.21 -4.56
C ASN A 77 -12.64 6.78 -5.67
N ASP A 78 -12.78 5.56 -6.19
CA ASP A 78 -11.91 5.00 -7.24
C ASP A 78 -12.24 5.51 -8.64
N ASP A 79 -13.45 6.02 -8.89
CA ASP A 79 -13.81 6.59 -10.21
C ASP A 79 -13.16 7.95 -10.49
N ASN A 80 -12.62 8.61 -9.46
CA ASN A 80 -11.98 9.93 -9.57
C ASN A 80 -10.50 9.89 -9.99
N LYS A 81 -9.90 8.72 -10.19
CA LYS A 81 -8.50 8.61 -10.60
C LYS A 81 -8.35 8.80 -12.11
N CYS A 82 -7.34 9.56 -12.55
CA CYS A 82 -7.02 9.71 -13.98
C CYS A 82 -6.74 8.34 -14.59
N LYS A 83 -7.34 8.01 -15.74
CA LYS A 83 -7.16 6.70 -16.39
C LYS A 83 -6.17 6.83 -17.55
N CYS A 84 -5.45 5.78 -17.91
CA CYS A 84 -4.62 5.82 -19.11
C CYS A 84 -5.51 5.94 -20.36
N PRO A 85 -5.22 6.82 -21.34
CA PRO A 85 -6.03 6.90 -22.56
C PRO A 85 -5.97 5.66 -23.44
N MET A 86 -4.95 4.81 -23.27
CA MET A 86 -4.78 3.58 -24.05
C MET A 86 -5.49 2.37 -23.42
N CYS A 87 -5.24 2.10 -22.14
CA CYS A 87 -5.74 0.89 -21.48
C CYS A 87 -6.72 1.15 -20.33
N ASN A 88 -7.10 2.40 -20.11
CA ASN A 88 -8.05 2.82 -19.07
C ASN A 88 -7.66 2.47 -17.62
N VAL A 89 -6.42 2.02 -17.38
CA VAL A 89 -5.90 1.71 -16.04
C VAL A 89 -5.75 3.00 -15.22
N PRO A 90 -6.18 3.03 -13.95
CA PRO A 90 -5.97 4.18 -13.06
C PRO A 90 -4.48 4.53 -12.91
N CYS A 91 -4.18 5.82 -13.08
CA CYS A 91 -2.85 6.40 -13.05
C CYS A 91 -2.84 7.48 -11.97
N ASN A 92 -2.05 7.24 -10.90
CA ASN A 92 -1.97 8.18 -9.77
C ASN A 92 -0.96 9.30 -10.03
N ASP A 93 0.11 9.04 -10.78
CA ASP A 93 1.14 10.01 -11.10
C ASP A 93 1.78 9.69 -12.46
N PHE A 94 2.34 10.71 -13.12
CA PHE A 94 3.11 10.56 -14.34
C PHE A 94 4.59 10.80 -14.07
N VAL A 95 5.45 9.93 -14.60
CA VAL A 95 6.89 10.13 -14.56
C VAL A 95 7.28 10.90 -15.82
N LYS A 96 7.88 12.09 -15.63
CA LYS A 96 8.52 12.81 -16.73
C LYS A 96 9.81 12.08 -17.07
N LEU A 97 9.90 11.53 -18.27
CA LEU A 97 11.17 11.10 -18.81
C LEU A 97 11.90 12.33 -19.34
N PHE A 98 13.17 12.43 -18.99
CA PHE A 98 14.09 13.35 -19.64
C PHE A 98 15.12 12.44 -20.30
N MET A 99 15.19 12.45 -21.64
CA MET A 99 16.35 11.86 -22.29
C MET A 99 17.55 12.69 -21.82
N GLY A 100 18.57 12.00 -21.30
CA GLY A 100 19.76 12.63 -20.75
C GLY A 100 20.40 13.52 -21.80
N SER A 101 20.11 14.82 -21.73
CA SER A 101 20.98 15.82 -22.30
C SER A 101 22.23 15.77 -21.43
N GLU A 102 23.30 15.19 -21.98
CA GLU A 102 24.64 15.23 -21.42
C GLU A 102 24.88 16.65 -20.89
N SER A 103 25.20 16.73 -19.60
CA SER A 103 25.37 17.96 -18.86
C SER A 103 26.52 18.78 -19.45
N SER A 104 26.26 19.56 -20.49
CA SER A 104 27.19 20.58 -20.96
C SER A 104 27.28 21.63 -19.84
N SER A 105 28.29 21.49 -19.00
CA SER A 105 28.62 22.40 -17.90
C SER A 105 29.10 23.72 -18.48
N SER A 106 28.17 24.61 -18.82
CA SER A 106 28.48 25.98 -19.22
C SER A 106 28.87 26.78 -17.99
N HIS A 107 30.16 26.71 -17.63
CA HIS A 107 30.84 27.63 -16.73
C HIS A 107 30.78 29.05 -17.32
N SER A 108 29.78 29.84 -16.91
CA SER A 108 29.75 31.27 -17.21
C SER A 108 30.61 32.00 -16.18
N ARG A 109 31.92 32.07 -16.43
CA ARG A 109 32.86 32.94 -15.72
C ARG A 109 32.56 34.38 -16.11
N ARG A 110 31.89 35.11 -15.23
CA ARG A 110 31.73 36.56 -15.37
C ARG A 110 32.85 37.25 -14.59
N THR A 111 33.90 37.59 -15.34
CA THR A 111 34.96 38.52 -14.93
C THR A 111 34.42 39.95 -14.96
N SER A 112 34.43 40.62 -13.81
CA SER A 112 34.34 42.08 -13.70
C SER A 112 35.38 42.47 -12.65
N ALA A 113 36.56 42.94 -13.06
CA ALA A 113 36.87 44.31 -13.47
C ALA A 113 37.37 45.11 -12.26
N SER A 114 38.66 45.40 -12.35
CA SER A 114 39.51 46.22 -11.49
C SER A 114 38.97 47.63 -11.29
N SER A 115 39.15 48.16 -10.09
CA SER A 115 39.16 49.61 -9.85
C SER A 115 40.37 49.96 -9.00
N ALA A 116 41.12 50.93 -9.51
CA ALA A 116 42.45 51.36 -9.11
C ALA A 116 42.52 51.96 -7.70
N ALA A 117 43.67 51.72 -7.07
CA ALA A 117 44.10 52.33 -5.83
C ALA A 117 44.47 53.81 -6.05
N THR A 118 43.94 54.70 -5.22
CA THR A 118 44.46 56.05 -5.00
C THR A 118 44.88 56.13 -3.54
N THR A 119 46.18 56.20 -3.32
CA THR A 119 46.85 56.40 -2.03
C THR A 119 46.63 57.83 -1.56
N ASN A 120 45.72 58.02 -0.60
CA ASN A 120 45.65 59.22 0.22
C ASN A 120 45.94 58.76 1.66
N GLU A 121 47.17 58.99 2.10
CA GLU A 121 47.65 58.68 3.44
C GLU A 121 47.23 59.82 4.38
N GLY A 122 46.21 59.55 5.18
CA GLY A 122 45.68 60.46 6.21
C GLY A 122 44.21 60.12 6.47
N ASP A 123 43.90 59.51 7.63
CA ASP A 123 42.57 59.05 8.12
C ASP A 123 42.06 57.63 7.72
N ASP A 124 42.95 56.69 7.34
CA ASP A 124 42.57 55.32 6.88
C ASP A 124 42.02 54.39 7.99
N GLU A 125 42.34 54.64 9.26
CA GLU A 125 41.96 53.73 10.36
C GLU A 125 40.47 53.84 10.76
N SER A 126 39.93 55.07 10.74
CA SER A 126 38.51 55.33 11.05
C SER A 126 37.58 54.74 9.98
N LEU A 127 37.99 54.81 8.71
CA LEU A 127 37.23 54.23 7.58
C LEU A 127 37.26 52.69 7.60
N ARG A 128 38.39 52.08 7.98
CA ARG A 128 38.49 50.63 8.19
C ARG A 128 37.56 50.14 9.31
N LEU A 129 37.50 50.84 10.44
CA LEU A 129 36.59 50.49 11.55
C LEU A 129 35.12 50.63 11.16
N GLN A 130 34.74 51.68 10.41
CA GLN A 130 33.39 51.82 9.89
C GLN A 130 33.02 50.71 8.89
N SER A 131 33.94 50.31 8.01
CA SER A 131 33.72 49.22 7.06
C SER A 131 33.54 47.87 7.78
N SER A 132 34.34 47.63 8.82
CA SER A 132 34.23 46.44 9.68
C SER A 132 32.89 46.37 10.41
N ARG A 133 32.41 47.50 10.98
CA ARG A 133 31.08 47.58 11.61
C ARG A 133 29.95 47.26 10.62
N LYS A 134 29.98 47.84 9.42
CA LYS A 134 28.99 47.55 8.36
C LYS A 134 29.02 46.07 7.93
N SER A 135 30.20 45.45 7.91
CA SER A 135 30.34 44.01 7.62
C SER A 135 29.71 43.15 8.72
N LEU A 136 29.95 43.48 9.99
CA LEU A 136 29.38 42.81 11.14
C LEU A 136 27.85 42.89 11.15
N ASP A 137 27.28 44.06 10.85
CA ASP A 137 25.83 44.26 10.75
C ASP A 137 25.21 43.37 9.66
N ARG A 138 25.86 43.27 8.48
CA ARG A 138 25.41 42.36 7.41
C ARG A 138 25.43 40.89 7.84
N VAL A 139 26.44 40.49 8.60
CA VAL A 139 26.54 39.12 9.16
C VAL A 139 25.44 38.88 10.19
N LYS A 140 25.17 39.84 11.07
CA LYS A 140 24.10 39.79 12.07
C LYS A 140 22.72 39.67 11.40
N ASP A 141 22.48 40.41 10.32
CA ASP A 141 21.25 40.31 9.54
C ASP A 141 21.10 38.96 8.85
N LYS A 142 22.18 38.42 8.27
CA LYS A 142 22.18 37.05 7.72
C LYS A 142 21.88 36.02 8.81
N LEU A 143 22.50 36.13 9.98
CA LEU A 143 22.25 35.24 11.12
C LEU A 143 20.79 35.32 11.58
N ASN A 144 20.20 36.52 11.65
CA ASN A 144 18.80 36.70 11.99
C ASN A 144 17.84 36.10 10.94
N ARG A 145 18.16 36.23 9.64
CA ARG A 145 17.42 35.56 8.56
C ARG A 145 17.48 34.04 8.72
N TYR A 146 18.66 33.46 8.90
CA TYR A 146 18.81 32.02 9.12
C TYR A 146 18.07 31.53 10.37
N LYS A 147 18.12 32.28 11.48
CA LYS A 147 17.34 31.94 12.69
C LYS A 147 15.83 31.93 12.41
N LYS A 148 15.31 32.88 11.63
CA LYS A 148 13.89 32.93 11.24
C LYS A 148 13.50 31.78 10.31
N GLU A 149 14.35 31.46 9.33
CA GLU A 149 14.17 30.32 8.45
C GLU A 149 14.18 29.00 9.23
N ASN A 150 15.13 28.81 10.16
CA ASN A 150 15.17 27.61 11.00
C ASN A 150 13.90 27.44 11.84
N ARG A 151 13.42 28.51 12.50
CA ARG A 151 12.14 28.45 13.25
C ARG A 151 10.95 28.08 12.34
N THR A 152 10.97 28.54 11.09
CA THR A 152 9.91 28.21 10.11
C THR A 152 9.99 26.74 9.68
N LEU A 153 11.20 26.22 9.45
CA LEU A 153 11.42 24.81 9.14
C LEU A 153 11.08 23.88 10.30
N GLU A 154 11.46 24.25 11.53
CA GLU A 154 11.09 23.52 12.74
C GLU A 154 9.57 23.44 12.90
N LYS A 155 8.86 24.54 12.68
CA LYS A 155 7.39 24.56 12.70
C LYS A 155 6.79 23.65 11.63
N LYS A 156 7.30 23.71 10.39
CA LYS A 156 6.85 22.82 9.29
C LYS A 156 7.06 21.34 9.63
N LEU A 157 8.23 20.98 10.15
CA LEU A 157 8.53 19.61 10.57
C LEU A 157 7.60 19.15 11.71
N GLN A 158 7.27 20.05 12.64
CA GLN A 158 6.32 19.76 13.72
C GLN A 158 4.90 19.54 13.19
N ASP A 159 4.45 20.35 12.23
CA ASP A 159 3.13 20.22 11.60
C ASP A 159 3.04 18.93 10.76
N GLU A 160 4.08 18.60 9.99
CA GLU A 160 4.18 17.33 9.24
C GLU A 160 4.17 16.13 10.17
N ARG A 161 4.88 16.19 11.31
CA ARG A 161 4.85 15.13 12.32
C ARG A 161 3.44 14.92 12.87
N LYS A 162 2.73 15.99 13.24
CA LYS A 162 1.34 15.91 13.73
C LYS A 162 0.39 15.34 12.67
N LEU A 163 0.59 15.70 11.40
CA LEU A 163 -0.21 15.17 10.29
C LEU A 163 0.02 13.66 10.11
N MET A 164 1.27 13.21 10.16
CA MET A 164 1.60 11.78 10.08
C MET A 164 1.03 11.00 11.27
N GLU A 165 1.14 11.54 12.48
CA GLU A 165 0.59 10.94 13.71
C GLU A 165 -0.94 10.79 13.62
N SER A 166 -1.66 11.85 13.25
CA SER A 166 -3.11 11.80 13.02
C SER A 166 -3.52 10.82 11.90
N THR A 167 -2.68 10.67 10.88
CA THR A 167 -2.94 9.72 9.78
C THR A 167 -2.71 8.28 10.23
N LEU A 168 -1.69 8.04 11.06
CA LEU A 168 -1.42 6.75 11.66
C LEU A 168 -2.55 6.35 12.61
N GLU A 169 -3.00 7.24 13.49
CA GLU A 169 -4.13 7.00 14.41
C GLU A 169 -5.41 6.60 13.64
N ARG A 170 -5.78 7.36 12.60
CA ARG A 170 -6.94 7.03 11.75
C ARG A 170 -6.80 5.67 11.07
N THR A 171 -5.60 5.29 10.67
CA THR A 171 -5.33 4.00 10.02
C THR A 171 -5.42 2.85 11.02
N VAL A 172 -4.85 3.02 12.22
CA VAL A 172 -4.96 2.06 13.33
C VAL A 172 -6.42 1.88 13.76
N GLU A 173 -7.19 2.96 13.84
CA GLU A 173 -8.62 2.90 14.18
C GLU A 173 -9.42 2.15 13.11
N ARG A 174 -9.14 2.41 11.82
CA ARG A 174 -9.77 1.69 10.69
C ARG A 174 -9.49 0.18 10.79
N HIS A 175 -8.22 -0.20 10.95
CA HIS A 175 -7.83 -1.61 11.07
C HIS A 175 -8.43 -2.25 12.35
N SER A 176 -8.55 -1.50 13.45
CA SER A 176 -9.21 -1.97 14.67
C SER A 176 -10.71 -2.25 14.46
N LYS A 177 -11.40 -1.40 13.69
CA LYS A 177 -12.81 -1.61 13.31
C LYS A 177 -12.97 -2.81 12.38
N GLU A 178 -12.11 -2.95 11.38
CA GLU A 178 -12.09 -4.09 10.46
C GLU A 178 -11.82 -5.40 11.20
N LYS A 179 -10.84 -5.43 12.10
CA LYS A 179 -10.56 -6.60 12.95
C LYS A 179 -11.77 -7.01 13.79
N ARG A 180 -12.46 -6.05 14.42
CA ARG A 180 -13.70 -6.32 15.19
C ARG A 180 -14.83 -6.82 14.30
N SER A 181 -14.99 -6.26 13.10
CA SER A 181 -15.97 -6.73 12.11
C SER A 181 -15.70 -8.17 11.68
N PHE A 182 -14.43 -8.50 11.38
CA PHE A 182 -14.01 -9.84 11.03
C PHE A 182 -14.25 -10.84 12.17
N GLN A 183 -13.90 -10.47 13.40
CA GLN A 183 -14.13 -11.31 14.58
C GLN A 183 -15.62 -11.61 14.81
N ARG A 184 -16.51 -10.63 14.59
CA ARG A 184 -17.97 -10.87 14.65
C ARG A 184 -18.46 -11.79 13.54
N LYS A 185 -17.91 -11.66 12.32
CA LYS A 185 -18.25 -12.58 11.21
C LYS A 185 -17.79 -14.01 11.52
N HIS A 186 -16.59 -14.16 12.09
CA HIS A 186 -16.07 -15.45 12.51
C HIS A 186 -16.96 -16.10 13.56
N GLN A 187 -17.35 -15.37 14.62
CA GLN A 187 -18.26 -15.87 15.65
C GLN A 187 -19.61 -16.34 15.08
N ARG A 188 -20.20 -15.58 14.14
CA ARG A 188 -21.44 -16.00 13.46
C ARG A 188 -21.26 -17.28 12.66
N LEU A 189 -20.13 -17.44 11.96
CA LEU A 189 -19.84 -18.66 11.23
C LEU A 189 -19.64 -19.85 12.17
N GLU A 190 -18.97 -19.65 13.30
CA GLU A 190 -18.83 -20.69 14.33
C GLU A 190 -20.19 -21.11 14.93
N GLU A 191 -21.09 -20.16 15.17
CA GLU A 191 -22.47 -20.44 15.60
C GLU A 191 -23.25 -21.22 14.55
N GLN A 192 -23.16 -20.84 13.27
CA GLN A 192 -23.80 -21.55 12.17
C GLN A 192 -23.26 -22.99 12.01
N VAL A 193 -21.96 -23.20 12.19
CA VAL A 193 -21.37 -24.54 12.17
C VAL A 193 -21.92 -25.38 13.32
N LYS A 194 -21.98 -24.83 14.53
CA LYS A 194 -22.57 -25.53 15.69
C LYS A 194 -24.04 -25.89 15.47
N GLU A 195 -24.83 -24.99 14.88
CA GLU A 195 -26.24 -25.25 14.55
C GLU A 195 -26.38 -26.38 13.53
N LYS A 196 -25.55 -26.39 12.47
CA LYS A 196 -25.53 -27.46 11.47
C LYS A 196 -25.07 -28.80 12.07
N ASP A 197 -24.06 -28.79 12.93
CA ASP A 197 -23.60 -30.00 13.61
C ASP A 197 -24.69 -30.57 14.54
N ALA A 198 -25.45 -29.71 15.23
CA ALA A 198 -26.59 -30.13 16.03
C ALA A 198 -27.73 -30.73 15.16
N ALA A 199 -28.03 -30.12 14.02
CA ALA A 199 -29.01 -30.65 13.07
C ALA A 199 -28.56 -32.00 12.48
N LEU A 200 -27.28 -32.15 12.15
CA LEU A 200 -26.69 -33.43 11.71
C LEU A 200 -26.77 -34.50 12.81
N ALA A 201 -26.53 -34.13 14.06
CA ALA A 201 -26.68 -35.05 15.19
C ALA A 201 -28.14 -35.50 15.38
N SER A 202 -29.11 -34.58 15.24
CA SER A 202 -30.54 -34.90 15.31
C SER A 202 -30.97 -35.85 14.19
N THR A 203 -30.59 -35.55 12.95
CA THR A 203 -30.91 -36.41 11.80
C THR A 203 -30.24 -37.79 11.92
N ALA A 204 -29.02 -37.87 12.46
CA ALA A 204 -28.38 -39.15 12.75
C ALA A 204 -29.14 -39.98 13.80
N GLN A 205 -29.70 -39.34 14.83
CA GLN A 205 -30.56 -40.01 15.82
C GLN A 205 -31.86 -40.51 15.22
N GLU A 206 -32.52 -39.72 14.37
CA GLU A 206 -33.73 -40.11 13.65
C GLU A 206 -33.47 -41.33 12.72
N LEU A 207 -32.38 -41.32 11.97
CA LEU A 207 -31.98 -42.44 11.12
C LEU A 207 -31.69 -43.71 11.94
N GLN A 208 -31.08 -43.56 13.13
CA GLN A 208 -30.84 -44.69 14.02
C GLN A 208 -32.15 -45.27 14.56
N ALA A 209 -33.12 -44.43 14.94
CA ALA A 209 -34.44 -44.87 15.38
C ALA A 209 -35.21 -45.62 14.28
N LEU A 210 -35.20 -45.09 13.05
CA LEU A 210 -35.80 -45.76 11.89
C LEU A 210 -35.15 -47.11 11.58
N LYS A 211 -33.81 -47.21 11.74
CA LYS A 211 -33.08 -48.47 11.57
C LYS A 211 -33.50 -49.51 12.60
N GLU A 212 -33.71 -49.11 13.85
CA GLU A 212 -34.18 -50.00 14.93
C GLU A 212 -35.63 -50.45 14.70
N GLU A 213 -36.50 -49.55 14.23
CA GLU A 213 -37.88 -49.87 13.85
C GLU A 213 -37.93 -50.88 12.70
N LEU A 214 -37.15 -50.64 11.63
CA LEU A 214 -37.04 -51.56 10.49
C LEU A 214 -36.52 -52.94 10.89
N GLU A 215 -35.55 -53.03 11.80
CA GLU A 215 -35.05 -54.32 12.28
C GLU A 215 -36.09 -55.05 13.14
N SER A 216 -36.84 -54.31 13.97
CA SER A 216 -37.98 -54.85 14.74
C SER A 216 -39.05 -55.43 13.82
N ASP A 217 -39.43 -54.69 12.78
CA ASP A 217 -40.40 -55.15 11.79
C ASP A 217 -39.88 -56.32 10.97
N ARG A 218 -38.61 -56.34 10.61
CA ARG A 218 -37.96 -57.49 9.96
C ARG A 218 -38.10 -58.75 10.81
N ILE A 219 -37.92 -58.65 12.13
CA ILE A 219 -38.11 -59.77 13.07
C ILE A 219 -39.58 -60.20 13.12
N LYS A 220 -40.53 -59.27 13.19
CA LYS A 220 -41.98 -59.57 13.17
C LYS A 220 -42.37 -60.29 11.87
N TRP A 221 -41.91 -59.81 10.73
CA TRP A 221 -42.14 -60.42 9.42
C TRP A 221 -41.56 -61.83 9.32
N LYS A 222 -40.34 -62.06 9.82
CA LYS A 222 -39.75 -63.41 9.89
C LYS A 222 -40.59 -64.36 10.73
N LYS A 223 -41.11 -63.91 11.88
CA LYS A 223 -42.02 -64.71 12.73
C LYS A 223 -43.35 -65.01 12.02
N HIS A 224 -43.95 -64.01 11.37
CA HIS A 224 -45.20 -64.18 10.65
C HIS A 224 -45.04 -65.14 9.44
N ALA A 225 -43.97 -64.98 8.67
CA ALA A 225 -43.64 -65.88 7.56
C ALA A 225 -43.51 -67.33 8.03
N LYS A 226 -42.79 -67.57 9.14
CA LYS A 226 -42.65 -68.92 9.72
C LYS A 226 -44.00 -69.51 10.17
N ARG A 227 -44.91 -68.69 10.72
CA ARG A 227 -46.27 -69.15 11.08
C ARG A 227 -47.10 -69.50 9.84
N LEU A 228 -46.99 -68.71 8.77
CA LEU A 228 -47.65 -69.00 7.51
C LEU A 228 -47.10 -70.28 6.88
N GLU A 229 -45.78 -70.48 6.86
CA GLU A 229 -45.16 -71.73 6.40
C GLU A 229 -45.68 -72.94 7.19
N GLN A 230 -45.79 -72.84 8.52
CA GLN A 230 -46.35 -73.91 9.36
C GLN A 230 -47.82 -74.19 9.05
N LYS A 231 -48.66 -73.16 8.87
CA LYS A 231 -50.06 -73.33 8.47
C LYS A 231 -50.18 -73.97 7.08
N LEU A 232 -49.37 -73.52 6.13
CA LEU A 232 -49.41 -74.01 4.76
C LEU A 232 -49.02 -75.49 4.71
N VAL A 233 -48.02 -75.91 5.49
CA VAL A 233 -47.65 -77.34 5.63
C VAL A 233 -48.82 -78.15 6.19
N GLN A 234 -49.59 -77.62 7.14
CA GLN A 234 -50.78 -78.29 7.69
C GLN A 234 -51.96 -78.34 6.69
N GLU A 235 -52.19 -77.29 5.91
CA GLU A 235 -53.29 -77.23 4.93
C GLU A 235 -53.01 -78.06 3.67
N MET A 236 -51.74 -78.18 3.26
CA MET A 236 -51.33 -79.02 2.13
C MET A 236 -51.57 -80.52 2.35
N GLU A 237 -51.94 -80.95 3.56
CA GLU A 237 -52.41 -82.31 3.84
C GLU A 237 -53.87 -82.56 3.40
N GLY A 238 -54.59 -81.56 2.85
CA GLY A 238 -56.04 -81.67 2.63
C GLY A 238 -56.71 -81.19 1.33
N ASN A 239 -56.14 -80.31 0.49
CA ASN A 239 -56.88 -79.83 -0.70
C ASN A 239 -55.99 -79.21 -1.80
N THR A 240 -55.98 -79.76 -3.03
CA THR A 240 -54.90 -79.50 -4.01
C THR A 240 -55.11 -78.32 -4.97
N GLU A 241 -56.34 -77.89 -5.26
CA GLU A 241 -56.58 -76.85 -6.29
C GLU A 241 -56.54 -75.41 -5.77
N GLU A 242 -57.10 -75.12 -4.60
CA GLU A 242 -57.11 -73.77 -4.02
C GLU A 242 -55.69 -73.31 -3.61
N HIS A 243 -54.85 -74.26 -3.20
CA HIS A 243 -53.44 -74.03 -2.90
C HIS A 243 -52.65 -73.53 -4.12
N LEU A 244 -52.92 -74.05 -5.32
CA LEU A 244 -52.24 -73.60 -6.54
C LEU A 244 -52.55 -72.14 -6.88
N ALA A 245 -53.77 -71.67 -6.59
CA ALA A 245 -54.15 -70.27 -6.80
C ALA A 245 -53.41 -69.34 -5.81
N GLN A 246 -53.34 -69.70 -4.53
CA GLN A 246 -52.63 -68.93 -3.51
C GLN A 246 -51.12 -68.87 -3.76
N VAL A 247 -50.51 -69.97 -4.25
CA VAL A 247 -49.09 -69.99 -4.63
C VAL A 247 -48.80 -69.03 -5.79
N ARG A 248 -49.69 -68.95 -6.79
CA ARG A 248 -49.55 -67.98 -7.90
C ARG A 248 -49.69 -66.53 -7.42
N GLU A 249 -50.67 -66.26 -6.55
CA GLU A 249 -50.89 -64.96 -5.91
C GLU A 249 -49.65 -64.51 -5.12
N TRP A 250 -49.09 -65.42 -4.31
CA TRP A 250 -47.86 -65.17 -3.56
C TRP A 250 -46.66 -64.92 -4.46
N GLY A 251 -46.53 -65.70 -5.55
CA GLY A 251 -45.51 -65.47 -6.58
C GLY A 251 -45.55 -64.06 -7.17
N ARG A 252 -46.76 -63.55 -7.46
CA ARG A 252 -46.97 -62.17 -7.93
C ARG A 252 -46.54 -61.14 -6.88
N ARG A 253 -46.98 -61.28 -5.62
CA ARG A 253 -46.60 -60.35 -4.54
C ARG A 253 -45.10 -60.34 -4.28
N LYS A 254 -44.45 -61.50 -4.33
CA LYS A 254 -42.99 -61.64 -4.22
C LYS A 254 -42.26 -60.94 -5.35
N ALA A 255 -42.80 -60.99 -6.58
CA ALA A 255 -42.23 -60.27 -7.72
C ALA A 255 -42.34 -58.75 -7.55
N THR A 256 -43.48 -58.24 -7.06
CA THR A 256 -43.66 -56.81 -6.75
C THR A 256 -42.70 -56.35 -5.65
N LEU A 257 -42.63 -57.05 -4.52
CA LEU A 257 -41.70 -56.72 -3.43
C LEU A 257 -40.23 -56.72 -3.88
N LYS A 258 -39.83 -57.63 -4.78
CA LYS A 258 -38.48 -57.61 -5.37
C LYS A 258 -38.22 -56.34 -6.17
N LYS A 259 -39.20 -55.86 -6.94
CA LYS A 259 -39.09 -54.59 -7.67
C LYS A 259 -38.98 -53.41 -6.71
N ASP A 260 -39.82 -53.36 -5.68
CA ASP A 260 -39.82 -52.27 -4.69
C ASP A 260 -38.47 -52.20 -3.94
N VAL A 261 -37.90 -53.34 -3.56
CA VAL A 261 -36.57 -53.40 -2.93
C VAL A 261 -35.46 -52.92 -3.88
N VAL A 262 -35.56 -53.21 -5.18
CA VAL A 262 -34.59 -52.73 -6.17
C VAL A 262 -34.71 -51.21 -6.33
N LEU A 263 -35.92 -50.66 -6.38
CA LEU A 263 -36.17 -49.23 -6.44
C LEU A 263 -35.65 -48.51 -5.19
N ALA A 264 -35.99 -48.99 -3.99
CA ALA A 264 -35.50 -48.42 -2.74
C ALA A 264 -33.97 -48.43 -2.63
N ARG A 265 -33.31 -49.49 -3.14
CA ARG A 265 -31.84 -49.54 -3.23
C ARG A 265 -31.27 -48.54 -4.23
N ALA A 266 -31.96 -48.30 -5.34
CA ALA A 266 -31.55 -47.29 -6.33
C ALA A 266 -31.67 -45.88 -5.75
N GLU A 267 -32.78 -45.56 -5.07
CA GLU A 267 -32.98 -44.28 -4.39
C GLU A 267 -31.96 -44.04 -3.28
N THR A 268 -31.67 -45.06 -2.46
CA THR A 268 -30.62 -44.98 -1.42
C THR A 268 -29.25 -44.70 -2.04
N LYS A 269 -28.92 -45.32 -3.17
CA LYS A 269 -27.66 -45.05 -3.89
C LYS A 269 -27.62 -43.63 -4.46
N ALA A 270 -28.73 -43.13 -4.99
CA ALA A 270 -28.82 -41.77 -5.50
C ALA A 270 -28.64 -40.73 -4.38
N MET A 271 -29.29 -40.93 -3.23
CA MET A 271 -29.09 -40.08 -2.05
C MET A 271 -27.64 -40.11 -1.56
N GLN A 272 -27.01 -41.28 -1.51
CA GLN A 272 -25.61 -41.39 -1.11
C GLN A 272 -24.69 -40.61 -2.06
N GLN A 273 -24.92 -40.69 -3.37
CA GLN A 273 -24.14 -39.92 -4.36
C GLN A 273 -24.29 -38.41 -4.19
N GLU A 274 -25.48 -37.93 -3.83
CA GLU A 274 -25.71 -36.50 -3.59
C GLU A 274 -25.05 -36.02 -2.28
N ILE A 275 -25.04 -36.87 -1.24
CA ILE A 275 -24.30 -36.62 0.00
C ILE A 275 -22.80 -36.53 -0.31
N ASP A 276 -22.25 -37.50 -1.03
CA ASP A 276 -20.83 -37.54 -1.38
C ASP A 276 -20.44 -36.28 -2.18
N ARG A 277 -21.26 -35.89 -3.16
CA ARG A 277 -21.07 -34.65 -3.95
C ARG A 277 -21.09 -33.40 -3.07
N THR A 278 -22.00 -33.32 -2.10
CA THR A 278 -22.08 -32.19 -1.18
C THR A 278 -20.85 -32.10 -0.29
N VAL A 279 -20.37 -33.25 0.21
CA VAL A 279 -19.14 -33.34 1.01
C VAL A 279 -17.92 -32.91 0.18
N GLU A 280 -17.81 -33.34 -1.08
CA GLU A 280 -16.73 -32.93 -1.98
C GLU A 280 -16.72 -31.41 -2.22
N LEU A 281 -17.88 -30.79 -2.41
CA LEU A 281 -18.00 -29.33 -2.56
C LEU A 281 -17.54 -28.59 -1.29
N GLN A 282 -17.95 -29.06 -0.11
CA GLN A 282 -17.52 -28.47 1.17
C GLN A 282 -16.02 -28.63 1.41
N VAL A 283 -15.45 -29.78 1.05
CA VAL A 283 -13.99 -30.01 1.14
C VAL A 283 -13.24 -29.08 0.17
N ALA A 284 -13.75 -28.89 -1.04
CA ALA A 284 -13.17 -27.96 -2.01
C ALA A 284 -13.23 -26.51 -1.51
N GLU A 285 -14.34 -26.08 -0.93
CA GLU A 285 -14.49 -24.74 -0.34
C GLU A 285 -13.52 -24.54 0.84
N ARG A 286 -13.40 -25.53 1.73
CA ARG A 286 -12.42 -25.50 2.83
C ARG A 286 -10.99 -25.36 2.32
N ARG A 287 -10.60 -26.10 1.27
CA ARG A 287 -9.27 -25.98 0.66
C ARG A 287 -9.02 -24.59 0.08
N GLN A 288 -10.01 -23.96 -0.54
CA GLN A 288 -9.88 -22.58 -1.02
C GLN A 288 -9.68 -21.59 0.13
N TRP A 289 -10.41 -21.77 1.24
CA TRP A 289 -10.22 -20.95 2.43
C TRP A 289 -8.84 -21.11 3.06
N GLU A 290 -8.33 -22.35 3.17
CA GLU A 290 -6.98 -22.62 3.66
C GLU A 290 -5.89 -21.97 2.77
N GLN A 291 -6.08 -21.96 1.45
CA GLN A 291 -5.19 -21.26 0.52
C GLN A 291 -5.21 -19.74 0.74
N LYS A 292 -6.40 -19.14 0.88
CA LYS A 292 -6.54 -17.70 1.17
C LYS A 292 -5.91 -17.33 2.52
N GLU A 293 -6.09 -18.17 3.54
CA GLU A 293 -5.48 -17.96 4.85
C GLU A 293 -3.94 -17.99 4.76
N LYS A 294 -3.37 -18.94 4.00
CA LYS A 294 -1.92 -18.99 3.73
C LYS A 294 -1.44 -17.72 3.01
N GLN A 295 -2.18 -17.24 2.01
CA GLN A 295 -1.86 -15.99 1.30
C GLN A 295 -1.86 -14.79 2.26
N TRP A 296 -2.90 -14.64 3.08
CA TRP A 296 -2.97 -13.55 4.06
C TRP A 296 -1.86 -13.62 5.11
N LYS A 297 -1.47 -14.82 5.55
CA LYS A 297 -0.31 -15.00 6.45
C LYS A 297 0.99 -14.52 5.80
N GLN A 298 1.22 -14.84 4.53
CA GLN A 298 2.40 -14.37 3.78
C GLN A 298 2.38 -12.84 3.59
N GLU A 299 1.23 -12.26 3.26
CA GLU A 299 1.07 -10.81 3.14
C GLU A 299 1.33 -10.09 4.46
N LEU A 300 0.85 -10.64 5.58
CA LEU A 300 1.08 -10.11 6.92
C LEU A 300 2.57 -10.15 7.28
N GLU A 301 3.25 -11.27 7.01
CA GLU A 301 4.69 -11.40 7.24
C GLU A 301 5.48 -10.38 6.41
N LYS A 302 5.13 -10.21 5.12
CA LYS A 302 5.75 -9.20 4.25
C LYS A 302 5.55 -7.78 4.79
N ALA A 303 4.35 -7.45 5.25
CA ALA A 303 4.05 -6.15 5.85
C ALA A 303 4.87 -5.92 7.15
N GLN A 304 5.05 -6.96 7.97
CA GLN A 304 5.90 -6.90 9.17
C GLN A 304 7.38 -6.67 8.81
N GLN A 305 7.89 -7.33 7.77
CA GLN A 305 9.25 -7.11 7.28
C GLN A 305 9.45 -5.69 6.73
N GLU A 306 8.46 -5.16 5.99
CA GLU A 306 8.50 -3.77 5.50
C GLU A 306 8.47 -2.76 6.64
N LYS A 307 7.65 -3.00 7.67
CA LYS A 307 7.63 -2.21 8.89
C LYS A 307 9.01 -2.23 9.59
N ALA A 308 9.60 -3.41 9.79
CA ALA A 308 10.91 -3.53 10.41
C ALA A 308 12.00 -2.77 9.62
N LYS A 309 11.95 -2.79 8.29
CA LYS A 309 12.84 -1.99 7.42
C LYS A 309 12.61 -0.48 7.60
N ALA A 310 11.35 -0.04 7.73
CA ALA A 310 11.03 1.35 7.98
C ALA A 310 11.54 1.81 9.35
N ASP A 311 11.32 1.01 10.40
CA ASP A 311 11.80 1.28 11.76
C ASP A 311 13.33 1.36 11.80
N ALA A 312 14.04 0.49 11.06
CA ALA A 312 15.50 0.57 10.93
C ALA A 312 15.99 1.85 10.24
N ARG A 313 15.27 2.33 9.21
CA ARG A 313 15.57 3.62 8.55
C ARG A 313 15.37 4.80 9.48
N VAL A 314 14.28 4.79 10.27
CA VAL A 314 14.01 5.81 11.28
C VAL A 314 15.10 5.81 12.35
N ALA A 315 15.49 4.63 12.87
CA ALA A 315 16.57 4.52 13.84
C ALA A 315 17.90 5.10 13.32
N LYS A 316 18.25 4.80 12.06
CA LYS A 316 19.45 5.35 11.41
C LYS A 316 19.36 6.88 11.25
N ALA A 317 18.20 7.42 10.90
CA ALA A 317 17.99 8.87 10.80
C ALA A 317 18.11 9.55 12.17
N VAL A 318 17.54 8.97 13.22
CA VAL A 318 17.65 9.45 14.61
C VAL A 318 19.11 9.45 15.06
N GLN A 319 19.87 8.40 14.75
CA GLN A 319 21.31 8.35 15.04
C GLN A 319 22.07 9.46 14.31
N GLY A 320 21.79 9.71 13.03
CA GLY A 320 22.41 10.79 12.25
C GLY A 320 22.10 12.17 12.84
N ILE A 321 20.86 12.43 13.27
CA ILE A 321 20.47 13.67 13.96
C ILE A 321 21.24 13.82 15.28
N SER A 322 21.39 12.74 16.05
CA SER A 322 22.15 12.74 17.29
C SER A 322 23.63 13.10 17.06
N GLN A 323 24.26 12.52 16.04
CA GLN A 323 25.63 12.84 15.64
C GLN A 323 25.76 14.32 15.23
N MET A 324 24.85 14.84 14.41
CA MET A 324 24.85 16.25 14.02
C MET A 324 24.71 17.20 15.23
N ARG A 325 23.89 16.83 16.23
CA ARG A 325 23.80 17.60 17.49
C ARG A 325 25.13 17.61 18.25
N ALA A 326 25.79 16.46 18.36
CA ALA A 326 27.10 16.37 19.01
C ALA A 326 28.15 17.26 18.29
N PHE A 327 28.21 17.20 16.95
CA PHE A 327 29.07 18.09 16.17
C PHE A 327 28.75 19.58 16.38
N HIS A 328 27.46 19.92 16.48
CA HIS A 328 27.03 21.29 16.73
C HIS A 328 27.45 21.80 18.12
N GLU A 329 27.40 20.96 19.16
CA GLU A 329 27.91 21.33 20.49
C GLU A 329 29.43 21.50 20.50
N ILE A 330 30.20 20.59 19.88
CA ILE A 330 31.66 20.77 19.72
C ILE A 330 31.97 22.09 19.01
N ARG A 331 31.20 22.43 17.96
CA ARG A 331 31.37 23.68 17.23
C ARG A 331 31.05 24.90 18.11
N LYS A 332 30.00 24.85 18.94
CA LYS A 332 29.69 25.92 19.90
C LYS A 332 30.81 26.12 20.90
N GLU A 333 31.35 25.04 21.47
CA GLU A 333 32.48 25.10 22.39
C GLU A 333 33.72 25.72 21.74
N HIS A 334 34.02 25.35 20.49
CA HIS A 334 35.14 25.93 19.75
C HIS A 334 34.93 27.42 19.47
N VAL A 335 33.72 27.84 19.08
CA VAL A 335 33.39 29.27 18.90
C VAL A 335 33.53 30.03 20.21
N ALA A 336 33.06 29.48 21.33
CA ALA A 336 33.22 30.09 22.65
C ALA A 336 34.70 30.26 23.04
N LYS A 337 35.56 29.27 22.75
CA LYS A 337 37.01 29.38 22.95
C LYS A 337 37.63 30.49 22.11
N LEU A 338 37.28 30.58 20.83
CA LEU A 338 37.77 31.65 19.95
C LEU A 338 37.30 33.04 20.41
N GLU A 339 36.08 33.15 20.93
CA GLU A 339 35.58 34.40 21.51
C GLU A 339 36.34 34.78 22.79
N GLN A 340 36.70 33.81 23.63
CA GLN A 340 37.53 34.01 24.81
C GLN A 340 38.96 34.45 24.45
N GLU A 341 39.61 33.77 23.50
CA GLU A 341 40.95 34.14 22.99
C GLU A 341 40.94 35.55 22.39
N LYS A 342 39.91 35.88 21.62
CA LYS A 342 39.72 37.23 21.07
C LYS A 342 39.59 38.28 22.18
N ALA A 343 38.85 37.99 23.25
CA ALA A 343 38.72 38.88 24.39
C ALA A 343 40.05 39.07 25.13
N GLN A 344 40.84 38.01 25.31
CA GLN A 344 42.18 38.07 25.90
C GLN A 344 43.13 38.92 25.06
N LEU A 345 43.16 38.73 23.73
CA LEU A 345 43.97 39.55 22.83
C LEU A 345 43.54 41.02 22.85
N ALA A 346 42.23 41.30 22.92
CA ALA A 346 41.73 42.66 23.05
C ALA A 346 42.19 43.32 24.37
N GLN A 347 42.19 42.57 25.48
CA GLN A 347 42.71 43.05 26.76
C GLN A 347 44.23 43.32 26.70
N GLN A 348 45.02 42.41 26.10
CA GLN A 348 46.46 42.61 25.91
C GLN A 348 46.75 43.87 25.07
N LEU A 349 45.98 44.13 24.00
CA LEU A 349 46.11 45.35 23.21
C LEU A 349 45.81 46.60 24.03
N GLN A 350 44.78 46.57 24.89
CA GLN A 350 44.44 47.68 25.77
C GLN A 350 45.53 47.96 26.82
N GLU A 351 46.22 46.93 27.32
CA GLU A 351 47.36 47.08 28.23
C GLU A 351 48.62 47.64 27.54
N LEU A 352 48.76 47.42 26.23
CA LEU A 352 49.89 47.93 25.43
C LEU A 352 49.67 49.37 24.93
N GLN A 353 48.43 49.83 24.78
CA GLN A 353 48.10 51.21 24.37
C GLN A 353 48.83 52.31 25.17
N PRO A 354 48.80 52.34 26.51
CA PRO A 354 49.47 53.40 27.28
C PRO A 354 51.01 53.34 27.20
N LYS A 355 51.59 52.18 26.87
CA LYS A 355 53.04 52.06 26.68
C LYS A 355 53.51 52.68 25.36
N ALA A 356 52.70 52.57 24.31
CA ALA A 356 53.00 53.19 23.03
C ALA A 356 52.92 54.73 23.10
N GLU A 357 51.98 55.28 23.86
CA GLU A 357 51.86 56.73 24.07
C GLU A 357 53.06 57.32 24.84
N LEU A 358 53.61 56.57 25.80
CA LEU A 358 54.83 56.95 26.53
C LEU A 358 56.08 56.96 25.63
N ASP A 359 56.21 56.01 24.71
CA ASP A 359 57.33 55.97 23.77
C ASP A 359 57.25 57.09 22.72
N GLU A 360 56.04 57.52 22.34
CA GLU A 360 55.82 58.69 21.48
C GLU A 360 56.14 60.02 22.19
N GLU A 361 55.77 60.19 23.47
CA GLU A 361 56.17 61.36 24.25
C GLU A 361 57.69 61.44 24.46
N VAL A 362 58.37 60.30 24.67
CA VAL A 362 59.84 60.26 24.79
C VAL A 362 60.53 60.67 23.48
N LEU A 363 59.94 60.35 22.32
CA LEU A 363 60.46 60.78 21.01
C LEU A 363 60.17 62.26 20.70
N LEU A 364 59.07 62.82 21.21
CA LEU A 364 58.71 64.23 21.01
C LEU A 364 59.44 65.20 21.95
N PHE A 365 59.88 64.75 23.13
CA PHE A 365 60.64 65.58 24.09
C PHE A 365 62.16 65.31 24.10
N GLY A 366 62.64 64.39 23.25
CA GLY A 366 64.05 63.97 23.18
C GLY A 366 64.90 64.59 22.06
N SER A 367 64.41 65.61 21.35
CA SER A 367 65.17 66.34 20.30
C SER A 367 65.60 67.74 20.75
#